data_AF-A0ABC8EFW4-F1
#
_entry.id   AF-A0ABC8EFW4-F1
#
_cell.length_a   1.000
_cell.length_b   1.000
_cell.length_c   1.000
_cell.angle_alpha   90.00
_cell.angle_beta   90.00
_cell.angle_gamma   90.00
#
_symmetry.space_group_name_H-M   'P 1'
#
loop_
_entity.id
_entity.type
_entity.pdbx_description
1 polymer ?
#
loop_
_entity_poly.entity_id
_entity_poly.type
_entity_poly.pdbx_seq_one_letter_code
_entity_poly.pdbx_strand_id
1 'polypeptide(L)'
;MKKFLITISLVLMLISLIGCGSKNENKNSISKTKTVSQQKKGEKNKEIEEPKQELVEDNKDLKNSEDKNNEPIEQKKDHKSEIETSIRGIFNNGDYTNANLNRITVNENLGTDVSNDYIALVYLKFDIKNSRKTGNQVMKMYSDDLVAKLASCSEISEISVFWEDEYNNRTVKYAYEHKNDGFYIMDIAGE
;
A
#
# COMPACT_ATOMS: atom_id res chain seq x y z
N MET A 1 41.87 41.55 -22.40
CA MET A 1 41.16 42.26 -21.31
C MET A 1 39.66 42.06 -21.45
N LYS A 2 39.01 41.42 -20.47
CA LYS A 2 37.62 41.67 -20.00
C LYS A 2 37.35 40.68 -18.86
N LYS A 3 37.18 41.20 -17.65
CA LYS A 3 36.89 40.38 -16.45
C LYS A 3 35.36 40.31 -16.33
N PHE A 4 34.78 39.11 -16.35
CA PHE A 4 33.41 38.91 -15.90
C PHE A 4 33.45 38.47 -14.43
N LEU A 5 33.09 39.39 -13.54
CA LEU A 5 32.84 39.11 -12.14
C LEU A 5 31.32 39.10 -11.96
N ILE A 6 30.73 37.92 -11.80
CA ILE A 6 29.34 37.78 -11.33
C ILE A 6 29.42 37.40 -9.86
N THR A 7 29.01 38.34 -9.01
CA THR A 7 29.05 38.20 -7.56
C THR A 7 27.94 37.28 -7.05
N ILE A 8 28.32 36.31 -6.23
CA ILE A 8 27.43 35.39 -5.51
C ILE A 8 26.52 36.23 -4.59
N SER A 9 25.20 36.14 -4.80
CA SER A 9 24.20 36.71 -3.87
C SER A 9 23.73 35.61 -2.91
N LEU A 10 24.33 35.57 -1.73
CA LEU A 10 24.08 34.55 -0.71
C LEU A 10 23.03 35.07 0.28
N VAL A 11 21.75 34.88 -0.04
CA VAL A 11 20.63 35.30 0.83
C VAL A 11 20.40 34.26 1.92
N LEU A 12 21.06 34.47 3.05
CA LEU A 12 20.80 33.78 4.33
C LEU A 12 19.45 34.25 4.90
N MET A 13 18.37 33.51 4.65
CA MET A 13 17.13 33.64 5.42
C MET A 13 17.12 32.67 6.60
N LEU A 14 17.66 33.14 7.72
CA LEU A 14 17.39 32.56 9.04
C LEU A 14 15.99 33.02 9.49
N ILE A 15 15.01 32.13 9.51
CA ILE A 15 13.79 32.32 10.29
C ILE A 15 13.79 31.31 11.44
N SER A 16 13.76 31.84 12.65
CA SER A 16 13.90 31.09 13.89
C SER A 16 12.56 30.50 14.34
N LEU A 17 12.61 29.25 14.80
CA LEU A 17 11.86 28.71 15.94
C LEU A 17 10.46 29.28 16.23
N ILE A 18 9.43 28.51 15.90
CA ILE A 18 8.29 28.31 16.82
C ILE A 18 8.16 26.82 17.08
N GLY A 19 8.80 26.36 18.16
CA GLY A 19 8.49 25.07 18.75
C GLY A 19 7.22 25.20 19.59
N CYS A 20 6.27 24.29 19.42
CA CYS A 20 5.12 24.16 20.32
C CYS A 20 5.03 22.71 20.79
N GLY A 21 5.80 22.38 21.82
CA GLY A 21 5.68 21.13 22.55
C GLY A 21 5.06 21.39 23.91
N SER A 22 3.94 20.73 24.21
CA SER A 22 3.59 20.41 25.60
C SER A 22 2.67 19.20 25.68
N LYS A 23 3.07 18.22 26.49
CA LYS A 23 2.19 17.17 27.01
C LYS A 23 1.35 17.78 28.13
N ASN A 24 0.12 17.29 28.35
CA ASN A 24 -0.15 16.45 29.54
C ASN A 24 -1.58 15.90 29.62
N GLU A 25 -1.68 14.82 30.39
CA GLU A 25 -2.88 14.04 30.67
C GLU A 25 -3.91 14.80 31.52
N ASN A 26 -5.18 14.38 31.45
CA ASN A 26 -5.94 14.16 32.69
C ASN A 26 -6.90 12.97 32.55
N LYS A 27 -7.21 12.32 33.67
CA LYS A 27 -7.82 11.00 33.77
C LYS A 27 -9.25 11.06 34.35
N ASN A 28 -10.00 10.00 34.06
CA ASN A 28 -10.94 9.33 34.98
C ASN A 28 -12.28 10.03 35.30
N SER A 29 -13.38 9.34 34.98
CA SER A 29 -14.31 8.92 36.04
C SER A 29 -15.10 7.65 35.62
N ILE A 30 -15.08 6.66 36.51
CA ILE A 30 -15.87 5.42 36.42
C ILE A 30 -17.25 5.68 37.04
N SER A 31 -18.32 5.12 36.47
CA SER A 31 -19.49 4.74 37.25
C SER A 31 -19.89 3.29 36.96
N LYS A 32 -20.31 2.57 38.01
CA LYS A 32 -20.85 1.21 37.97
C LYS A 32 -22.34 1.28 38.29
N THR A 33 -23.14 0.32 37.81
CA THR A 33 -23.86 -0.66 38.67
C THR A 33 -25.10 -1.31 37.99
N LYS A 34 -25.07 -2.65 37.93
CA LYS A 34 -26.14 -3.70 37.87
C LYS A 34 -27.29 -3.64 36.82
N THR A 35 -27.56 -4.69 36.02
CA THR A 35 -28.31 -5.99 36.28
C THR A 35 -29.82 -5.74 36.54
N VAL A 36 -30.84 -6.50 36.07
CA VAL A 36 -30.99 -7.98 35.97
C VAL A 36 -32.08 -8.47 34.96
N SER A 37 -31.76 -9.47 34.11
CA SER A 37 -32.67 -10.48 33.48
C SER A 37 -33.76 -10.02 32.48
N GLN A 38 -34.35 -10.85 31.60
CA GLN A 38 -34.64 -12.32 31.59
C GLN A 38 -34.70 -12.83 30.10
N GLN A 39 -34.94 -14.09 29.68
CA GLN A 39 -35.38 -15.32 30.36
C GLN A 39 -34.77 -16.65 29.79
N LYS A 40 -35.38 -17.27 28.76
CA LYS A 40 -35.21 -18.66 28.22
C LYS A 40 -35.71 -18.66 26.75
N LYS A 41 -35.48 -19.64 25.84
CA LYS A 41 -35.55 -21.11 25.96
C LYS A 41 -35.06 -21.79 24.65
N GLY A 42 -34.50 -23.01 24.71
CA GLY A 42 -34.60 -23.97 23.60
C GLY A 42 -33.32 -24.72 23.20
N GLU A 43 -33.14 -25.95 23.69
CA GLU A 43 -32.18 -26.92 23.15
C GLU A 43 -32.71 -27.54 21.84
N LYS A 44 -31.80 -27.86 20.90
CA LYS A 44 -31.88 -29.11 20.14
C LYS A 44 -30.54 -29.50 19.53
N ASN A 45 -30.06 -30.70 19.88
CA ASN A 45 -28.89 -31.31 19.25
C ASN A 45 -29.15 -31.62 17.78
N LYS A 46 -28.13 -31.47 16.93
CA LYS A 46 -27.90 -32.38 15.81
C LYS A 46 -26.41 -32.44 15.43
N GLU A 47 -25.84 -33.58 15.80
CA GLU A 47 -24.60 -34.16 15.33
C GLU A 47 -24.66 -34.41 13.81
N ILE A 48 -23.60 -34.06 13.07
CA ILE A 48 -23.33 -34.50 11.69
C ILE A 48 -21.81 -34.76 11.59
N GLU A 49 -21.46 -35.83 10.88
CA GLU A 49 -20.20 -36.57 10.98
C GLU A 49 -19.06 -36.04 10.08
N GLU A 50 -17.82 -36.44 10.39
CA GLU A 50 -16.69 -36.40 9.45
C GLU A 50 -16.91 -37.35 8.27
N PRO A 51 -16.27 -37.07 7.11
CA PRO A 51 -15.67 -38.14 6.33
C PRO A 51 -14.14 -38.03 6.31
N LYS A 52 -13.47 -39.15 6.56
CA LYS A 52 -12.02 -39.31 6.43
C LYS A 52 -11.57 -39.46 4.97
N GLN A 53 -10.27 -39.27 4.79
CA GLN A 53 -9.49 -39.53 3.57
C GLN A 53 -9.62 -40.98 3.10
N GLU A 54 -9.44 -41.19 1.79
CA GLU A 54 -8.91 -42.45 1.25
C GLU A 54 -7.79 -42.13 0.24
N LEU A 55 -6.73 -42.95 0.28
CA LEU A 55 -5.54 -42.85 -0.56
C LEU A 55 -5.65 -43.84 -1.72
N VAL A 56 -5.24 -43.44 -2.92
CA VAL A 56 -4.73 -44.39 -3.92
C VAL A 56 -3.47 -43.79 -4.55
N GLU A 57 -2.33 -44.39 -4.24
CA GLU A 57 -1.11 -44.23 -5.02
C GLU A 57 -1.20 -45.14 -6.25
N ASP A 58 -0.69 -44.70 -7.40
CA ASP A 58 0.23 -45.57 -8.14
C ASP A 58 1.22 -44.74 -8.97
N ASN A 59 2.41 -45.30 -9.19
CA ASN A 59 3.61 -44.58 -9.63
C ASN A 59 4.05 -44.91 -11.08
N LYS A 60 4.97 -44.07 -11.60
CA LYS A 60 5.81 -44.24 -12.82
C LYS A 60 5.15 -43.80 -14.14
N ASP A 61 5.88 -43.27 -15.13
CA ASP A 61 7.33 -43.28 -15.38
C ASP A 61 7.92 -41.88 -15.67
N LEU A 62 9.21 -41.69 -15.35
CA LEU A 62 10.02 -40.60 -15.90
C LEU A 62 10.39 -40.88 -17.36
N LYS A 63 10.43 -39.83 -18.19
CA LYS A 63 11.41 -39.77 -19.28
C LYS A 63 12.01 -38.37 -19.42
N ASN A 64 13.33 -38.35 -19.30
CA ASN A 64 14.19 -37.17 -19.45
C ASN A 64 14.25 -36.74 -20.92
N SER A 65 14.15 -35.44 -21.18
CA SER A 65 14.62 -34.83 -22.42
C SER A 65 15.34 -33.53 -22.08
N GLU A 66 16.63 -33.66 -21.75
CA GLU A 66 17.57 -32.55 -21.77
C GLU A 66 17.61 -31.96 -23.19
N ASP A 67 17.30 -30.67 -23.33
CA ASP A 67 17.72 -29.90 -24.48
C ASP A 67 18.57 -28.70 -24.00
N LYS A 68 19.86 -28.71 -24.39
CA LYS A 68 20.89 -27.81 -23.86
C LYS A 68 21.09 -26.63 -24.81
N ASN A 69 20.15 -25.70 -24.79
CA ASN A 69 20.37 -24.38 -25.39
C ASN A 69 21.03 -23.45 -24.37
N ASN A 70 22.37 -23.49 -24.35
CA ASN A 70 23.19 -22.51 -23.63
C ASN A 70 23.21 -21.18 -24.41
N GLU A 71 22.08 -20.46 -24.41
CA GLU A 71 22.13 -19.02 -24.60
C GLU A 71 22.82 -18.37 -23.38
N PRO A 72 23.51 -17.23 -23.54
CA PRO A 72 23.97 -16.46 -22.40
C PRO A 72 22.75 -16.12 -21.54
N ILE A 73 22.77 -16.49 -20.25
CA ILE A 73 21.78 -16.02 -19.29
C ILE A 73 22.08 -14.55 -19.02
N GLU A 74 21.65 -13.70 -19.95
CA GLU A 74 21.40 -12.30 -19.68
C GLU A 74 20.45 -12.26 -18.47
N GLN A 75 20.88 -11.60 -17.40
CA GLN A 75 20.09 -11.50 -16.18
C GLN A 75 18.82 -10.71 -16.50
N LYS A 76 17.75 -11.42 -16.86
CA LYS A 76 16.48 -10.80 -17.22
C LYS A 76 15.92 -10.10 -16.00
N LYS A 77 16.18 -8.80 -15.95
CA LYS A 77 15.75 -7.86 -14.92
C LYS A 77 14.24 -7.98 -14.76
N ASP A 78 13.78 -8.48 -13.62
CA ASP A 78 12.35 -8.59 -13.34
C ASP A 78 11.83 -7.24 -12.87
N HIS A 79 11.51 -6.37 -13.84
CA HIS A 79 10.99 -5.03 -13.60
C HIS A 79 9.77 -5.02 -12.67
N LYS A 80 8.91 -6.05 -12.72
CA LYS A 80 7.75 -6.16 -11.81
C LYS A 80 8.20 -6.35 -10.36
N SER A 81 9.18 -7.23 -10.14
CA SER A 81 9.78 -7.45 -8.83
C SER A 81 10.50 -6.22 -8.29
N GLU A 82 11.17 -5.45 -9.15
CA GLU A 82 11.84 -4.21 -8.76
C GLU A 82 10.86 -3.08 -8.40
N ILE A 83 9.78 -2.92 -9.18
CA ILE A 83 8.68 -1.99 -8.86
C ILE A 83 8.04 -2.38 -7.52
N GLU A 84 7.71 -3.66 -7.32
CA GLU A 84 7.18 -4.14 -6.05
C GLU A 84 8.15 -3.89 -4.89
N THR A 85 9.44 -4.20 -5.08
CA THR A 85 10.49 -3.96 -4.08
C THR A 85 10.63 -2.47 -3.74
N SER A 86 10.50 -1.59 -4.73
CA SER A 86 10.55 -0.14 -4.53
C SER A 86 9.36 0.37 -3.74
N ILE A 87 8.14 -0.08 -4.07
CA ILE A 87 6.91 0.26 -3.32
C ILE A 87 7.01 -0.26 -1.87
N ARG A 88 7.45 -1.51 -1.66
CA ARG A 88 7.69 -2.08 -0.31
C ARG A 88 8.76 -1.30 0.45
N GLY A 89 9.84 -0.92 -0.22
CA GLY A 89 10.94 -0.14 0.34
C GLY A 89 10.49 1.25 0.79
N ILE A 90 9.70 1.95 -0.02
CA ILE A 90 9.12 3.24 0.34
C ILE A 90 8.20 3.08 1.56
N PHE A 91 7.27 2.11 1.51
CA PHE A 91 6.33 1.87 2.62
C PHE A 91 7.03 1.51 3.94
N ASN A 92 8.00 0.60 3.90
CA ASN A 92 8.67 0.13 5.12
C ASN A 92 9.63 1.15 5.73
N ASN A 93 10.16 2.09 4.92
CA ASN A 93 11.10 3.12 5.36
C ASN A 93 10.45 4.50 5.57
N GLY A 94 9.13 4.63 5.41
CA GLY A 94 8.39 5.88 5.57
C GLY A 94 7.42 5.89 6.75
N ASP A 95 6.92 7.07 7.11
CA ASP A 95 6.11 7.30 8.32
C ASP A 95 4.62 6.91 8.16
N TYR A 96 4.34 5.72 7.61
CA TYR A 96 2.99 5.18 7.39
C TYR A 96 2.41 4.51 8.66
N THR A 97 2.63 5.12 9.84
CA THR A 97 2.42 4.49 11.16
C THR A 97 1.01 3.99 11.46
N ASN A 98 0.02 4.45 10.69
CA ASN A 98 -1.40 4.14 10.85
C ASN A 98 -1.95 3.25 9.71
N ALA A 99 -1.05 2.67 8.91
CA ALA A 99 -1.38 1.86 7.75
C ALA A 99 -0.68 0.50 7.81
N ASN A 100 -1.28 -0.51 7.18
CA ASN A 100 -0.64 -1.82 7.00
C ASN A 100 -0.65 -2.22 5.52
N LEU A 101 0.51 -2.62 4.99
CA LEU A 101 0.67 -3.03 3.60
C LEU A 101 0.22 -4.49 3.43
N ASN A 102 -0.97 -4.69 2.85
CA ASN A 102 -1.57 -6.01 2.65
C ASN A 102 -0.99 -6.70 1.40
N ARG A 103 -1.06 -6.04 0.24
CA ARG A 103 -0.62 -6.62 -1.04
C ARG A 103 -0.16 -5.54 -2.02
N ILE A 104 0.77 -5.91 -2.89
CA ILE A 104 1.09 -5.17 -4.12
C ILE A 104 0.82 -6.10 -5.31
N THR A 105 0.44 -5.55 -6.45
CA THR A 105 0.34 -6.27 -7.71
C THR A 105 0.83 -5.35 -8.82
N VAL A 106 1.76 -5.82 -9.64
CA VAL A 106 2.34 -5.06 -10.76
C VAL A 106 2.04 -5.83 -12.05
N ASN A 107 1.30 -5.21 -12.95
CA ASN A 107 0.88 -5.78 -14.23
C ASN A 107 1.46 -4.95 -15.38
N GLU A 108 1.67 -5.55 -16.54
CA GLU A 108 1.95 -4.79 -17.77
C GLU A 108 0.71 -3.98 -18.17
N ASN A 109 0.92 -2.76 -18.68
CA ASN A 109 -0.16 -1.95 -19.21
C ASN A 109 -0.56 -2.42 -20.63
N LEU A 110 -1.45 -3.40 -20.70
CA LEU A 110 -1.99 -3.91 -21.98
C LEU A 110 -2.88 -2.90 -22.72
N GLY A 111 -3.05 -1.67 -22.20
CA GLY A 111 -3.71 -0.55 -22.86
C GLY A 111 -2.78 0.31 -23.72
N THR A 112 -1.46 0.06 -23.71
CA THR A 112 -0.47 0.82 -24.49
C THR A 112 0.44 -0.10 -25.30
N ASP A 113 1.06 0.44 -26.34
CA ASP A 113 2.13 -0.22 -27.12
C ASP A 113 3.54 0.08 -26.54
N VAL A 114 3.63 0.63 -25.32
CA VAL A 114 4.89 1.08 -24.72
C VAL A 114 5.59 -0.10 -24.03
N SER A 115 6.83 -0.39 -24.42
CA SER A 115 7.65 -1.41 -23.76
C SER A 115 7.97 -1.03 -22.32
N ASN A 116 7.88 -1.99 -21.39
CA ASN A 116 8.12 -1.80 -19.96
C ASN A 116 7.18 -0.77 -19.30
N ASP A 117 5.95 -0.66 -19.81
CA ASP A 117 4.87 0.10 -19.18
C ASP A 117 4.08 -0.80 -18.20
N TYR A 118 3.93 -0.34 -16.96
CA TYR A 118 3.30 -1.09 -15.87
C TYR A 118 2.22 -0.28 -15.13
N ILE A 119 1.23 -1.02 -14.64
CA ILE A 119 0.20 -0.55 -13.70
C ILE A 119 0.45 -1.18 -12.34
N ALA A 120 0.54 -0.35 -11.29
CA ALA A 120 0.70 -0.79 -9.90
C ALA A 120 -0.61 -0.71 -9.10
N LEU A 121 -0.97 -1.79 -8.41
CA LEU A 121 -2.12 -1.85 -7.51
C LEU A 121 -1.62 -2.10 -6.08
N VAL A 122 -1.78 -1.12 -5.19
CA VAL A 122 -1.31 -1.18 -3.80
C VAL A 122 -2.50 -1.28 -2.88
N TYR A 123 -2.54 -2.31 -2.03
CA TYR A 123 -3.63 -2.60 -1.10
C TYR A 123 -3.15 -2.37 0.34
N LEU A 124 -3.77 -1.41 1.00
CA LEU A 124 -3.46 -0.95 2.35
C LEU A 124 -4.67 -1.13 3.28
N LYS A 125 -4.41 -1.37 4.56
CA LYS A 125 -5.40 -1.37 5.64
C LYS A 125 -5.22 -0.13 6.52
N PHE A 126 -6.32 0.42 7.03
CA PHE A 126 -6.35 1.54 7.98
C PHE A 126 -7.26 1.17 9.16
N ASP A 127 -6.65 0.85 10.30
CA ASP A 127 -7.31 0.33 11.51
C ASP A 127 -7.52 1.39 12.60
N ILE A 128 -7.07 2.62 12.38
CA ILE A 128 -7.15 3.70 13.38
C ILE A 128 -8.54 4.35 13.39
N LYS A 129 -9.17 4.28 14.57
CA LYS A 129 -10.43 4.95 14.91
C LYS A 129 -10.39 6.46 14.64
N ASN A 130 -10.97 6.87 13.51
CA ASN A 130 -11.09 8.25 13.07
C ASN A 130 -12.45 8.51 12.41
N SER A 131 -12.86 9.78 12.31
CA SER A 131 -14.00 10.14 11.47
C SER A 131 -13.68 9.92 9.98
N ARG A 132 -14.67 9.58 9.15
CA ARG A 132 -14.49 9.39 7.69
C ARG A 132 -13.66 10.50 7.04
N LYS A 133 -13.98 11.77 7.36
CA LYS A 133 -13.24 12.94 6.84
C LYS A 133 -11.76 12.92 7.22
N THR A 134 -11.43 12.62 8.47
CA THR A 134 -10.03 12.55 8.95
C THR A 134 -9.32 11.34 8.34
N GLY A 135 -10.01 10.21 8.23
CA GLY A 135 -9.52 9.01 7.54
C GLY A 135 -9.15 9.31 6.09
N ASN A 136 -10.04 9.93 5.30
CA ASN A 136 -9.77 10.33 3.92
C ASN A 136 -8.52 11.21 3.84
N GLN A 137 -8.39 12.21 4.72
CA GLN A 137 -7.22 13.10 4.73
C GLN A 137 -5.91 12.34 4.98
N VAL A 138 -5.88 11.40 5.91
CA VAL A 138 -4.68 10.59 6.21
C VAL A 138 -4.39 9.58 5.09
N MET A 139 -5.41 8.85 4.62
CA MET A 139 -5.26 7.87 3.53
C MET A 139 -4.82 8.54 2.23
N LYS A 140 -5.38 9.71 1.89
CA LYS A 140 -4.93 10.49 0.73
C LYS A 140 -3.50 11.00 0.93
N MET A 141 -3.15 11.56 2.08
CA MET A 141 -1.80 12.06 2.37
C MET A 141 -0.74 10.95 2.22
N TYR A 142 -1.02 9.75 2.74
CA TYR A 142 -0.14 8.59 2.57
C TYR A 142 -0.08 8.09 1.12
N SER A 143 -1.20 8.12 0.39
CA SER A 143 -1.23 7.78 -1.03
C SER A 143 -0.41 8.77 -1.86
N ASP A 144 -0.61 10.07 -1.66
CA ASP A 144 0.11 11.15 -2.33
C ASP A 144 1.63 11.07 -2.07
N ASP A 145 2.05 10.83 -0.83
CA ASP A 145 3.46 10.69 -0.46
C ASP A 145 4.11 9.42 -1.05
N LEU A 146 3.40 8.29 -1.07
CA LEU A 146 3.85 7.05 -1.70
C LEU A 146 4.11 7.25 -3.21
N VAL A 147 3.15 7.85 -3.93
CA VAL A 147 3.30 8.07 -5.38
C VAL A 147 4.32 9.17 -5.69
N ALA A 148 4.43 10.22 -4.87
CA ALA A 148 5.43 11.26 -5.04
C ALA A 148 6.87 10.71 -4.94
N LYS A 149 7.11 9.72 -4.06
CA LYS A 149 8.40 9.03 -3.95
C LYS A 149 8.71 8.08 -5.12
N LEU A 150 7.69 7.73 -5.92
CA LEU A 150 7.81 6.95 -7.15
C LEU A 150 7.87 7.84 -8.41
N ALA A 151 7.89 9.16 -8.29
CA ALA A 151 7.81 10.08 -9.43
C ALA A 151 8.91 9.89 -10.50
N SER A 152 10.08 9.37 -10.12
CA SER A 152 11.17 9.02 -11.06
C SER A 152 11.04 7.64 -11.71
N CYS A 153 10.06 6.82 -11.30
CA CYS A 153 9.81 5.48 -11.85
C CYS A 153 8.91 5.56 -13.09
N SER A 154 9.45 6.06 -14.21
CA SER A 154 8.73 6.26 -15.48
C SER A 154 8.18 4.97 -16.11
N GLU A 155 8.58 3.79 -15.62
CA GLU A 155 8.02 2.49 -16.02
C GLU A 155 6.61 2.25 -15.45
N ILE A 156 6.13 3.09 -14.51
CA ILE A 156 4.79 3.00 -13.93
C ILE A 156 3.91 4.12 -14.52
N SER A 157 3.06 3.81 -15.51
CA SER A 157 2.11 4.79 -16.06
C SER A 157 0.93 5.06 -15.13
N GLU A 158 0.47 4.06 -14.39
CA GLU A 158 -0.67 4.19 -13.48
C GLU A 158 -0.42 3.50 -12.14
N ILE A 159 -0.92 4.11 -11.07
CA ILE A 159 -0.92 3.51 -9.73
C ILE A 159 -2.25 3.75 -9.03
N SER A 160 -2.85 2.69 -8.50
CA SER A 160 -4.06 2.75 -7.68
C SER A 160 -3.77 2.27 -6.28
N VAL A 161 -4.02 3.15 -5.30
CA VAL A 161 -3.91 2.85 -3.87
C VAL A 161 -5.31 2.58 -3.32
N PHE A 162 -5.55 1.34 -2.92
CA PHE A 162 -6.79 0.86 -2.32
C PHE A 162 -6.61 0.78 -0.81
N TRP A 163 -7.57 1.33 -0.07
CA TRP A 163 -7.62 1.33 1.37
C TRP A 163 -8.83 0.56 1.88
N GLU A 164 -8.62 -0.28 2.88
CA GLU A 164 -9.65 -0.85 3.73
C GLU A 164 -9.71 -0.06 5.04
N ASP A 165 -10.72 0.81 5.18
CA ASP A 165 -10.97 1.61 6.39
C ASP A 165 -11.88 0.79 7.31
N GLU A 166 -11.23 -0.06 8.13
CA GLU A 166 -11.91 -1.08 8.95
C GLU A 166 -12.85 -0.43 9.97
N TYR A 167 -12.46 0.70 10.56
CA TYR A 167 -13.27 1.40 11.55
C TYR A 167 -14.56 2.00 10.97
N ASN A 168 -14.51 2.54 9.73
CA ASN A 168 -15.70 3.08 9.06
C ASN A 168 -16.38 2.06 8.12
N ASN A 169 -15.95 0.79 8.13
CA ASN A 169 -16.49 -0.34 7.37
C ASN A 169 -16.70 0.00 5.88
N ARG A 170 -15.61 0.39 5.20
CA ARG A 170 -15.64 0.80 3.79
C ARG A 170 -14.28 0.61 3.11
N THR A 171 -14.28 0.73 1.79
CA THR A 171 -13.06 0.85 0.98
C THR A 171 -12.95 2.23 0.35
N VAL A 172 -11.73 2.75 0.21
CA VAL A 172 -11.42 3.99 -0.52
C VAL A 172 -10.37 3.68 -1.59
N LYS A 173 -10.45 4.34 -2.76
CA LYS A 173 -9.46 4.23 -3.84
C LYS A 173 -8.97 5.63 -4.22
N TYR A 174 -7.65 5.78 -4.31
CA TYR A 174 -6.99 6.90 -4.96
C TYR A 174 -6.24 6.38 -6.19
N ALA A 175 -6.65 6.80 -7.38
CA ALA A 175 -6.01 6.39 -8.64
C ALA A 175 -5.22 7.57 -9.22
N TYR A 176 -4.00 7.29 -9.68
CA TYR A 176 -3.05 8.26 -10.20
C TYR A 176 -2.47 7.82 -11.54
N GLU A 177 -2.11 8.80 -12.36
CA GLU A 177 -1.49 8.66 -13.67
C GLU A 177 -0.15 9.41 -13.69
N HIS A 178 0.88 8.82 -14.27
CA HIS A 178 2.21 9.44 -14.40
C HIS A 178 2.25 10.37 -15.62
N LYS A 179 2.61 11.63 -15.39
CA LYS A 179 2.76 12.68 -16.40
C LYS A 179 3.89 13.60 -15.99
N ASN A 180 4.69 14.08 -16.93
CA ASN A 180 5.67 15.16 -16.69
C ASN A 180 6.52 14.98 -15.40
N ASP A 181 7.11 13.79 -15.22
CA ASP A 181 7.93 13.43 -14.06
C ASP A 181 7.20 13.47 -12.69
N GLY A 182 5.89 13.20 -12.67
CA GLY A 182 5.11 13.13 -11.42
C GLY A 182 3.77 12.40 -11.57
N PHE A 183 3.18 12.02 -10.44
CA PHE A 183 1.86 11.38 -10.39
C PHE A 183 0.75 12.39 -10.09
N TYR A 184 -0.32 12.33 -10.89
CA TYR A 184 -1.49 13.19 -10.77
C TYR A 184 -2.74 12.36 -10.51
N ILE A 185 -3.61 12.85 -9.62
CA ILE A 185 -4.84 12.14 -9.25
C ILE A 185 -5.83 12.16 -10.41
N MET A 186 -6.27 10.97 -10.83
CA MET A 186 -7.21 10.76 -11.94
C MET A 186 -8.64 10.50 -11.40
N ASP A 187 -8.77 9.69 -10.35
CA ASP A 187 -10.06 9.29 -9.79
C ASP A 187 -9.97 9.04 -8.27
N ILE A 188 -11.09 9.29 -7.59
CA ILE A 188 -11.26 9.06 -6.15
C ILE A 188 -12.62 8.39 -5.92
N ALA A 189 -12.64 7.24 -5.27
CA ALA A 189 -13.86 6.51 -4.96
C ALA A 189 -13.94 6.08 -3.48
N GLY A 190 -15.13 6.09 -2.89
CA GLY A 190 -15.41 5.53 -1.54
C GLY A 190 -15.26 6.48 -0.34
N GLU A 191 -14.98 7.76 -0.58
CA GLU A 191 -14.79 8.79 0.46
C GLU A 191 -16.00 9.06 1.39
#